data_AF-A0A8X8BHX0-F1
#
_entry.id   AF-A0A8X8BHX0-F1
#
_cell.length_a   1.000
_cell.length_b   1.000
_cell.length_c   1.000
_cell.angle_alpha   90.00
_cell.angle_beta   90.00
_cell.angle_gamma   90.00
#
_symmetry.space_group_name_H-M   'P 1'
#
loop_
_entity.id
_entity.type
_entity.pdbx_description
1 polymer ?
#
loop_
_entity_poly.entity_id
_entity_poly.type
_entity_poly.pdbx_seq_one_letter_code
_entity_poly.pdbx_strand_id
1 'polypeptide(L)'
;MFMHIRCGMSEEDGQQYYALVNLADTEITRMATDYSDNELELFRKAMDFILDSDNGLASSTDILNLADTVQTKKMKKKDAEQVLQRLVQNKWLCEKNGEYSLSTRCIIEMEPYIRNVYQDSVCNICHNVAVQSQMCENPLCGIRMHFPCVARVFRGQPEPHCPACKDFWPHEIPELNISQSQLPAPSQPGPSNEKASRYGRPRR
;
A
#
# COMPACT_ATOMS: atom_id res chain seq x y z
N MET A 1 23.62 0.45 -15.86
CA MET A 1 22.88 0.54 -14.59
C MET A 1 21.48 1.04 -14.93
N PHE A 2 20.43 0.26 -14.69
CA PHE A 2 19.04 0.65 -15.02
C PHE A 2 18.34 1.20 -13.77
N MET A 3 18.78 2.40 -13.34
CA MET A 3 18.22 3.08 -12.17
C MET A 3 17.07 4.00 -12.57
N HIS A 4 15.97 3.95 -11.82
CA HIS A 4 14.77 4.76 -12.04
C HIS A 4 14.31 5.41 -10.73
N ILE A 5 13.89 6.68 -10.79
CA ILE A 5 13.20 7.31 -9.67
C ILE A 5 11.73 6.89 -9.74
N ARG A 6 11.23 6.26 -8.68
CA ARG A 6 9.81 5.93 -8.52
C ARG A 6 9.23 6.75 -7.38
N CYS A 7 7.97 7.15 -7.53
CA CYS A 7 7.22 7.83 -6.50
C CYS A 7 6.20 6.87 -5.87
N GLY A 8 5.98 7.01 -4.56
CA GLY A 8 4.92 6.31 -3.84
C GLY A 8 4.38 7.17 -2.72
N MET A 9 3.10 6.95 -2.40
CA MET A 9 2.44 7.62 -1.29
C MET A 9 2.67 6.79 -0.03
N SER A 10 3.05 7.45 1.08
CA SER A 10 3.08 6.80 2.38
C SER A 10 1.67 6.47 2.84
N GLU A 11 1.49 5.25 3.34
CA GLU A 11 0.21 4.77 3.87
C GLU A 11 -0.09 5.34 5.26
N GLU A 12 0.91 5.92 5.94
CA GLU A 12 0.78 6.52 7.28
C GLU A 12 0.34 7.99 7.22
N ASP A 13 1.02 8.82 6.43
CA ASP A 13 0.83 10.29 6.41
C ASP A 13 0.20 10.81 5.11
N GLY A 14 0.08 9.97 4.08
CA GLY A 14 -0.44 10.34 2.76
C GLY A 14 0.50 11.22 1.92
N GLN A 15 1.75 11.45 2.35
CA GLN A 15 2.73 12.24 1.61
C GLN A 15 3.41 11.43 0.51
N GLN A 16 3.92 12.13 -0.51
CA GLN A 16 4.66 11.53 -1.61
C GLN A 16 6.15 11.40 -1.26
N TYR A 17 6.68 10.19 -1.39
CA TYR A 17 8.08 9.86 -1.24
C TYR A 17 8.65 9.37 -2.57
N TYR A 18 9.96 9.54 -2.74
CA TYR A 18 10.68 9.12 -3.95
C TYR A 18 11.80 8.17 -3.56
N ALA A 19 11.94 7.07 -4.31
CA ALA A 19 13.02 6.11 -4.14
C ALA A 19 13.75 5.87 -5.47
N LEU A 20 15.05 5.65 -5.40
CA LEU A 20 15.87 5.24 -6.54
C LEU A 20 15.90 3.70 -6.60
N VAL A 21 15.24 3.14 -7.61
CA VAL A 21 15.04 1.69 -7.78
C VAL A 21 15.91 1.19 -8.93
N ASN A 22 16.62 0.08 -8.72
CA ASN A 22 17.35 -0.61 -9.79
C ASN A 22 16.42 -1.65 -10.44
N LEU A 23 16.10 -1.49 -11.73
CA LEU A 23 15.25 -2.44 -12.45
C LEU A 23 16.01 -3.65 -13.01
N ALA A 24 17.34 -3.65 -12.93
CA ALA A 24 18.19 -4.73 -13.46
C ALA A 24 18.38 -5.89 -12.47
N ASP A 25 18.25 -5.61 -11.18
CA ASP A 25 18.38 -6.57 -10.10
C ASP A 25 16.99 -6.93 -9.57
N THR A 26 16.80 -8.14 -9.06
CA THR A 26 15.66 -8.35 -8.16
C THR A 26 15.89 -7.47 -6.93
N GLU A 27 14.89 -6.76 -6.42
CA GLU A 27 15.13 -5.73 -5.39
C GLU A 27 15.75 -6.32 -4.09
N ILE A 28 15.61 -7.63 -3.89
CA ILE A 28 16.29 -8.44 -2.88
C ILE A 28 17.84 -8.37 -3.01
N THR A 29 18.40 -8.25 -4.22
CA THR A 29 19.84 -8.19 -4.46
C THR A 29 20.48 -6.96 -3.83
N ARG A 30 19.76 -5.84 -3.69
CA ARG A 30 20.31 -4.66 -3.02
C ARG A 30 20.37 -4.84 -1.50
N MET A 31 19.42 -5.58 -0.91
CA MET A 31 19.55 -5.97 0.48
C MET A 31 20.68 -6.98 0.68
N ALA A 32 20.97 -7.82 -0.32
CA ALA A 32 22.02 -8.84 -0.23
C ALA A 32 23.44 -8.28 -0.05
N THR A 33 23.68 -6.98 -0.27
CA THR A 33 24.96 -6.34 0.08
C THR A 33 25.06 -6.00 1.56
N ASP A 34 23.94 -5.75 2.23
CA ASP A 34 23.89 -5.17 3.58
C ASP A 34 23.46 -6.19 4.65
N TYR A 35 22.91 -7.33 4.24
CA TYR A 35 22.36 -8.37 5.10
C TYR A 35 22.85 -9.76 4.69
N SER A 36 23.06 -10.64 5.67
CA SER A 36 23.40 -12.05 5.41
C SER A 36 22.17 -12.86 4.96
N ASP A 37 22.40 -14.03 4.37
CA ASP A 37 21.32 -14.85 3.78
C ASP A 37 20.17 -15.18 4.76
N ASN A 38 20.50 -15.45 6.03
CA ASN A 38 19.54 -15.71 7.09
C ASN A 38 18.77 -14.47 7.54
N GLU A 39 19.38 -13.29 7.47
CA GLU A 39 18.72 -12.00 7.75
C GLU A 39 17.75 -11.65 6.62
N LEU A 40 18.15 -11.89 5.37
CA LEU A 40 17.28 -11.75 4.21
C LEU A 40 16.11 -12.73 4.23
N GLU A 41 16.35 -13.97 4.69
CA GLU A 41 15.29 -14.97 4.86
C GLU A 41 14.30 -14.54 5.94
N LEU A 42 14.77 -14.03 7.08
CA LEU A 42 13.90 -13.44 8.11
C LEU A 42 13.09 -12.28 7.55
N PHE A 43 13.73 -11.37 6.79
CA PHE A 43 13.03 -10.25 6.18
C PHE A 43 11.92 -10.69 5.22
N ARG A 44 12.19 -11.66 4.34
CA ARG A 44 11.15 -12.21 3.44
C ARG A 44 9.98 -12.79 4.22
N LYS A 45 10.27 -13.63 5.22
CA LYS A 45 9.23 -14.21 6.08
C LYS A 45 8.42 -13.14 6.81
N ALA A 46 9.06 -12.09 7.32
CA ALA A 46 8.38 -10.98 7.98
C ALA A 46 7.51 -10.18 7.00
N MET A 47 8.02 -9.91 5.79
CA MET A 47 7.27 -9.22 4.73
C MET A 47 6.04 -10.02 4.33
N ASP A 48 6.20 -11.32 4.07
CA ASP A 48 5.08 -12.20 3.70
C ASP A 48 4.04 -12.24 4.82
N PHE A 49 4.49 -12.37 6.08
CA PHE A 49 3.60 -12.36 7.25
C PHE A 49 2.84 -11.03 7.42
N ILE A 50 3.47 -9.89 7.13
CA ILE A 50 2.81 -8.58 7.13
C ILE A 50 1.80 -8.48 5.99
N LEU A 51 2.13 -8.96 4.79
CA LEU A 51 1.26 -8.89 3.61
C LEU A 51 0.06 -9.84 3.69
N ASP A 52 0.21 -10.98 4.38
CA ASP A 52 -0.87 -11.94 4.66
C ASP A 52 -1.79 -11.48 5.80
N SER A 53 -1.38 -10.48 6.59
CA SER A 53 -2.20 -9.95 7.68
C SER A 53 -3.33 -9.05 7.17
N ASP A 54 -4.48 -9.06 7.86
CA ASP A 54 -5.64 -8.27 7.45
C ASP A 54 -5.41 -6.75 7.54
N ASN A 55 -4.56 -6.30 8.47
CA ASN A 55 -4.31 -4.89 8.77
C ASN A 55 -2.94 -4.38 8.31
N GLY A 56 -2.14 -5.22 7.66
CA GLY A 56 -0.78 -4.88 7.25
C GLY A 56 0.19 -4.67 8.41
N LEU A 57 -0.04 -5.36 9.54
CA LEU A 57 0.77 -5.28 10.76
C LEU A 57 1.14 -6.67 11.26
N ALA A 58 2.30 -6.76 11.90
CA ALA A 58 2.77 -7.97 12.55
C ALA A 58 3.39 -7.67 13.91
N SER A 59 3.03 -8.42 14.93
CA SER A 59 3.62 -8.22 16.25
C SER A 59 5.10 -8.62 16.26
N SER A 60 5.89 -7.95 17.10
CA SER A 60 7.29 -8.31 17.36
C SER A 60 7.42 -9.79 17.73
N THR A 61 6.53 -10.30 18.57
CA THR A 61 6.53 -11.70 18.99
C THR A 61 6.30 -12.67 17.84
N ASP A 62 5.40 -12.35 16.90
CA ASP A 62 5.12 -13.21 15.76
C ASP A 62 6.34 -13.29 14.84
N ILE A 63 6.94 -12.15 14.51
CA ILE A 63 8.13 -12.11 13.66
C ILE A 63 9.31 -12.83 14.32
N LEU A 64 9.50 -12.68 15.64
CA LEU A 64 10.58 -13.37 16.35
C LEU A 64 10.39 -14.88 16.39
N ASN A 65 9.15 -15.38 16.33
CA ASN A 65 8.89 -16.81 16.20
C ASN A 65 9.21 -17.33 14.79
N LEU A 66 9.18 -16.48 13.75
CA LEU A 66 9.62 -16.85 12.40
C LEU A 66 11.12 -17.15 12.35
N ALA A 67 11.93 -16.59 13.26
CA ALA A 67 13.38 -16.84 13.35
C ALA A 67 13.71 -18.33 13.53
N ASP A 68 12.83 -19.10 14.19
CA ASP A 68 13.00 -20.54 14.39
C ASP A 68 12.78 -21.34 13.10
N THR A 69 12.12 -20.74 12.11
CA THR A 69 11.80 -21.34 10.80
C THR A 69 12.80 -21.00 9.70
N VAL A 70 13.83 -20.20 10.02
CA VAL A 70 14.91 -19.81 9.11
C VAL A 70 15.80 -21.01 8.83
N GLN A 71 15.89 -21.42 7.56
CA GLN A 71 16.54 -22.66 7.14
C GLN A 71 18.03 -22.49 6.84
N THR A 72 18.42 -21.33 6.33
CA THR A 72 19.82 -21.02 5.96
C THR A 72 20.77 -21.12 7.16
N LYS A 73 20.42 -20.49 8.28
CA LYS A 73 21.13 -20.59 9.56
C LYS A 73 20.22 -20.14 10.69
N LYS A 74 20.00 -21.02 11.68
CA LYS A 74 19.24 -20.68 12.89
C LYS A 74 19.84 -19.43 13.55
N MET A 75 18.97 -18.49 13.89
CA MET A 75 19.33 -17.26 14.57
C MET A 75 18.65 -17.22 15.94
N LYS A 76 19.30 -16.62 16.94
CA LYS A 76 18.67 -16.44 18.26
C LYS A 76 17.64 -15.31 18.19
N LYS A 77 16.62 -15.35 19.04
CA LYS A 77 15.61 -14.27 19.12
C LYS A 77 16.25 -12.88 19.33
N LYS A 78 17.27 -12.79 20.19
CA LYS A 78 18.04 -11.54 20.39
C LYS A 78 18.73 -11.05 19.11
N ASP A 79 19.22 -11.96 18.27
CA ASP A 79 19.86 -11.59 17.01
C ASP A 79 18.80 -11.14 15.99
N ALA A 80 17.64 -11.81 15.96
CA ALA A 80 16.49 -11.42 15.14
C ALA A 80 15.96 -10.02 15.53
N GLU A 81 15.84 -9.70 16.82
CA GLU A 81 15.47 -8.36 17.30
C GLU A 81 16.43 -7.29 16.75
N GLN A 82 17.74 -7.54 16.77
CA GLN A 82 18.73 -6.62 16.21
C GLN A 82 18.61 -6.46 14.70
N VAL A 83 18.23 -7.52 13.98
CA VAL A 83 17.96 -7.46 12.54
C VAL A 83 16.72 -6.59 12.28
N LEU A 84 15.64 -6.77 13.04
CA LEU A 84 14.43 -5.94 12.92
C LEU A 84 14.73 -4.46 13.18
N GLN A 85 15.52 -4.15 14.21
CA GLN A 85 15.95 -2.77 14.48
C GLN A 85 16.76 -2.17 13.32
N ARG A 86 17.68 -2.94 12.72
CA ARG A 86 18.42 -2.50 11.54
C ARG A 86 17.52 -2.31 10.32
N LEU A 87 16.54 -3.20 10.10
CA LEU A 87 15.55 -3.05 9.04
C LEU A 87 14.73 -1.77 9.21
N VAL A 88 14.36 -1.40 10.43
CA VAL A 88 13.68 -0.13 10.73
C VAL A 88 14.59 1.07 10.49
N GLN A 89 15.84 1.01 10.99
CA GLN A 89 16.83 2.07 10.79
C GLN A 89 17.09 2.32 9.29
N ASN A 90 17.18 1.25 8.52
CA ASN A 90 17.38 1.27 7.08
C ASN A 90 16.09 1.47 6.29
N LYS A 91 14.96 1.82 6.92
CA LYS A 91 13.69 2.12 6.24
C LYS A 91 13.24 0.97 5.34
N TRP A 92 13.35 -0.25 5.81
CA TRP A 92 12.66 -1.40 5.22
C TRP A 92 11.33 -1.64 5.95
N LEU A 93 11.38 -1.61 7.28
CA LEU A 93 10.20 -1.72 8.14
C LEU A 93 9.92 -0.41 8.87
N CYS A 94 8.70 -0.25 9.33
CA CYS A 94 8.30 0.71 10.34
C CYS A 94 7.91 -0.05 11.60
N GLU A 95 8.22 0.48 12.79
CA GLU A 95 7.82 -0.11 14.08
C GLU A 95 7.04 0.94 14.88
N LYS A 96 5.93 0.50 15.48
CA LYS A 96 5.09 1.31 16.37
C LYS A 96 4.47 0.41 17.43
N ASN A 97 4.75 0.69 18.70
CA ASN A 97 4.18 0.00 19.85
C ASN A 97 4.38 -1.53 19.83
N GLY A 98 5.50 -2.01 19.30
CA GLY A 98 5.81 -3.43 19.19
C GLY A 98 5.19 -4.12 17.98
N GLU A 99 4.54 -3.38 17.07
CA GLU A 99 4.04 -3.87 15.79
C GLU A 99 4.88 -3.33 14.63
N TYR A 100 5.06 -4.16 13.61
CA TYR A 100 5.84 -3.86 12.41
C TYR A 100 4.94 -3.77 11.18
N SER A 101 5.25 -2.83 10.29
CA SER A 101 4.66 -2.69 8.95
C SER A 101 5.76 -2.49 7.91
N LEU A 102 5.42 -2.60 6.63
CA LEU A 102 6.32 -2.21 5.55
C LEU A 102 6.44 -0.69 5.47
N SER A 103 7.67 -0.21 5.40
CA SER A 103 7.90 1.21 5.14
C SER A 103 7.55 1.60 3.70
N THR A 104 7.32 2.90 3.45
CA THR A 104 7.08 3.42 2.09
C THR A 104 8.21 3.08 1.12
N ARG A 105 9.48 3.12 1.57
CA ARG A 105 10.63 2.71 0.76
C ARG A 105 10.51 1.25 0.36
N CYS A 106 10.20 0.36 1.32
CA CYS A 106 10.02 -1.06 1.03
C CYS A 106 8.89 -1.31 0.04
N ILE A 107 7.75 -0.62 0.18
CA ILE A 107 6.61 -0.78 -0.74
C ILE A 107 6.97 -0.32 -2.16
N ILE A 108 7.62 0.85 -2.31
CA ILE A 108 8.03 1.37 -3.62
C ILE A 108 9.02 0.44 -4.30
N GLU A 109 9.98 -0.06 -3.52
CA GLU A 109 11.01 -0.93 -4.04
C GLU A 109 10.43 -2.29 -4.33
N MET A 110 9.85 -3.01 -3.37
CA MET A 110 9.31 -4.36 -3.57
C MET A 110 8.00 -4.41 -4.39
N GLU A 111 7.53 -3.29 -4.96
CA GLU A 111 6.25 -3.24 -5.67
C GLU A 111 6.11 -4.33 -6.76
N PRO A 112 7.12 -4.60 -7.62
CA PRO A 112 7.02 -5.65 -8.62
C PRO A 112 6.85 -7.04 -8.01
N TYR A 113 7.56 -7.33 -6.91
CA TYR A 113 7.42 -8.58 -6.17
C TYR A 113 6.02 -8.68 -5.56
N ILE A 114 5.58 -7.65 -4.85
CA ILE A 114 4.29 -7.65 -4.14
C ILE A 114 3.15 -7.80 -5.15
N ARG A 115 3.17 -7.09 -6.28
CA ARG A 115 2.13 -7.24 -7.32
C ARG A 115 2.10 -8.63 -7.94
N ASN A 116 3.26 -9.28 -8.08
CA ASN A 116 3.33 -10.61 -8.67
C ASN A 116 2.75 -11.69 -7.74
N VAL A 117 3.01 -11.58 -6.43
CA VAL A 117 2.61 -12.57 -5.42
C VAL A 117 1.21 -12.26 -4.82
N TYR A 118 0.91 -10.99 -4.60
CA TYR A 118 -0.27 -10.46 -3.92
C TYR A 118 -1.12 -9.59 -4.86
N GLN A 119 -1.65 -10.20 -5.92
CA GLN A 119 -2.28 -9.50 -7.06
C GLN A 119 -3.48 -8.63 -6.67
N ASP A 120 -4.22 -9.00 -5.62
CA ASP A 120 -5.44 -8.30 -5.16
C ASP A 120 -5.16 -7.18 -4.14
N SER A 121 -3.91 -6.98 -3.74
CA SER A 121 -3.51 -6.02 -2.70
C SER A 121 -3.27 -4.62 -3.27
N VAL A 122 -4.22 -4.10 -4.07
CA VAL A 122 -4.12 -2.77 -4.72
C VAL A 122 -5.27 -1.85 -4.32
N CYS A 123 -4.96 -0.55 -4.16
CA CYS A 123 -5.96 0.45 -3.82
C CYS A 123 -6.84 0.80 -5.03
N ASN A 124 -8.17 0.80 -4.84
CA ASN A 124 -9.16 1.17 -5.85
C ASN A 124 -9.13 2.65 -6.30
N ILE A 125 -8.35 3.51 -5.62
CA ILE A 125 -8.25 4.94 -5.94
C ILE A 125 -6.97 5.26 -6.69
N CYS A 126 -5.82 4.93 -6.11
CA CYS A 126 -4.51 5.27 -6.69
C CYS A 126 -3.88 4.12 -7.49
N HIS A 127 -4.45 2.91 -7.44
CA HIS A 127 -3.96 1.70 -8.12
C HIS A 127 -2.56 1.24 -7.72
N ASN A 128 -2.00 1.79 -6.64
CA ASN A 128 -0.77 1.33 -6.02
C ASN A 128 -1.04 0.20 -5.02
N VAL A 129 -0.01 -0.58 -4.70
CA VAL A 129 -0.04 -1.59 -3.63
C VAL A 129 -0.57 -0.97 -2.35
N ALA A 130 -1.47 -1.69 -1.68
CA ALA A 130 -2.14 -1.30 -0.45
C ALA A 130 -1.94 -2.36 0.63
N VAL A 131 -0.99 -2.10 1.52
CA VAL A 131 -0.68 -2.98 2.65
C VAL A 131 -1.62 -2.66 3.81
N GLN A 132 -1.65 -1.40 4.22
CA GLN A 132 -2.53 -0.89 5.27
C GLN A 132 -3.73 -0.17 4.63
N SER A 133 -4.90 -0.80 4.70
CA SER A 133 -6.10 -0.34 4.00
C SER A 133 -7.40 -0.68 4.71
N GLN A 134 -8.45 0.05 4.37
CA GLN A 134 -9.83 -0.31 4.68
C GLN A 134 -10.45 -1.05 3.50
N MET A 135 -11.28 -2.05 3.80
CA MET A 135 -11.95 -2.89 2.81
C MET A 135 -13.45 -2.65 2.81
N CYS A 136 -14.07 -2.63 1.63
CA CYS A 136 -15.53 -2.70 1.56
C CYS A 136 -16.04 -4.04 2.11
N GLU A 137 -16.96 -3.98 3.08
CA GLU A 137 -17.52 -5.19 3.72
C GLU A 137 -18.58 -5.90 2.87
N ASN A 138 -19.02 -5.33 1.75
CA ASN A 138 -19.89 -6.03 0.82
C ASN A 138 -19.12 -7.25 0.23
N PRO A 139 -19.59 -8.50 0.45
CA PRO A 139 -18.90 -9.70 -0.03
C PRO A 139 -18.76 -9.81 -1.55
N LEU A 140 -19.58 -9.08 -2.31
CA LEU A 140 -19.52 -9.02 -3.77
C LEU A 140 -18.62 -7.89 -4.29
N CYS A 141 -18.06 -7.07 -3.39
CA CYS A 141 -17.23 -5.91 -3.74
C CYS A 141 -15.77 -6.06 -3.28
N GLY A 142 -15.52 -6.06 -1.98
CA GLY A 142 -14.18 -6.28 -1.42
C GLY A 142 -13.09 -5.28 -1.83
N ILE A 143 -13.42 -4.10 -2.39
CA ILE A 143 -12.39 -3.13 -2.80
C ILE A 143 -11.56 -2.67 -1.60
N ARG A 144 -10.29 -2.38 -1.85
CA ARG A 144 -9.34 -1.87 -0.85
C ARG A 144 -9.05 -0.39 -1.08
N MET A 145 -8.95 0.39 -0.02
CA MET A 145 -8.56 1.80 -0.07
C MET A 145 -7.55 2.12 1.03
N HIS A 146 -6.40 2.69 0.67
CA HIS A 146 -5.45 3.24 1.65
C HIS A 146 -6.16 4.21 2.59
N PHE A 147 -5.74 4.27 3.86
CA PHE A 147 -6.27 5.27 4.80
C PHE A 147 -6.22 6.71 4.25
N PRO A 148 -5.11 7.17 3.63
CA PRO A 148 -5.10 8.46 2.94
C PRO A 148 -6.05 8.62 1.76
N CYS A 149 -6.30 7.55 1.01
CA CYS A 149 -7.26 7.56 -0.09
C CYS A 149 -8.69 7.68 0.45
N VAL A 150 -9.04 6.95 1.51
CA VAL A 150 -10.32 7.06 2.24
C VAL A 150 -10.53 8.49 2.74
N ALA A 151 -9.56 9.04 3.47
CA ALA A 151 -9.60 10.40 4.01
C ALA A 151 -9.84 11.45 2.92
N ARG A 152 -9.21 11.27 1.74
CA ARG A 152 -9.35 12.18 0.60
C ARG A 152 -10.72 12.05 -0.08
N VAL A 153 -11.18 10.82 -0.33
CA VAL A 153 -12.42 10.56 -1.07
C VAL A 153 -13.65 10.94 -0.26
N PHE A 154 -13.67 10.64 1.04
CA PHE A 154 -14.81 10.87 1.91
C PHE A 154 -14.74 12.18 2.70
N ARG A 155 -13.78 13.06 2.38
CA ARG A 155 -13.62 14.34 3.05
C ARG A 155 -14.91 15.16 3.00
N GLY A 156 -15.45 15.48 4.18
CA GLY A 156 -16.66 16.30 4.30
C GLY A 156 -17.95 15.62 3.84
N GLN A 157 -17.93 14.31 3.59
CA GLN A 157 -19.14 13.55 3.30
C GLN A 157 -19.74 13.01 4.60
N PRO A 158 -21.00 13.37 4.93
CA PRO A 158 -21.65 12.87 6.14
C PRO A 158 -22.05 11.39 6.03
N GLU A 159 -22.27 10.90 4.81
CA GLU A 159 -22.68 9.52 4.54
C GLU A 159 -21.76 8.92 3.45
N PRO A 160 -20.58 8.40 3.85
CA PRO A 160 -19.62 7.86 2.91
C PRO A 160 -20.14 6.57 2.27
N HIS A 161 -19.95 6.44 0.96
CA HIS A 161 -20.36 5.25 0.21
C HIS A 161 -19.22 4.69 -0.63
N CYS A 162 -19.12 3.37 -0.68
CA CYS A 162 -18.14 2.65 -1.48
C CYS A 162 -18.14 3.16 -2.94
N PRO A 163 -16.99 3.60 -3.48
CA PRO A 163 -16.94 4.12 -4.85
C PRO A 163 -17.30 3.07 -5.91
N ALA A 164 -17.14 1.78 -5.61
CA ALA A 164 -17.43 0.67 -6.52
C ALA A 164 -18.88 0.17 -6.45
N CYS A 165 -19.35 -0.31 -5.29
CA CYS A 165 -20.70 -0.90 -5.17
C CYS A 165 -21.79 0.08 -4.70
N LYS A 166 -21.41 1.28 -4.24
CA LYS A 166 -22.30 2.30 -3.68
C LYS A 166 -22.99 1.94 -2.37
N ASP A 167 -22.59 0.86 -1.69
CA ASP A 167 -23.04 0.59 -0.32
C ASP A 167 -22.40 1.57 0.68
N PHE A 168 -23.02 1.72 1.84
CA PHE A 168 -22.50 2.50 2.95
C PHE A 168 -21.08 2.03 3.34
N TRP A 169 -20.18 2.98 3.57
CA TRP A 169 -18.81 2.70 4.03
C TRP A 169 -18.82 2.61 5.57
N PRO A 170 -18.66 1.42 6.16
CA PRO A 170 -18.92 1.21 7.58
C PRO A 170 -17.78 1.69 8.49
N HIS A 171 -16.63 2.02 7.92
CA HIS A 171 -15.43 2.38 8.68
C HIS A 171 -15.38 3.86 9.02
N GLU A 172 -14.72 4.17 10.14
CA GLU A 172 -14.36 5.55 10.48
C GLU A 172 -13.45 6.16 9.42
N ILE A 173 -13.74 7.41 9.03
CA ILE A 173 -12.95 8.13 8.03
C ILE A 173 -11.70 8.69 8.71
N PRO A 174 -10.48 8.30 8.29
CA PRO A 174 -9.25 8.78 8.94
C PRO A 174 -9.09 10.29 8.81
N GLU A 175 -8.72 10.94 9.90
CA GLU A 175 -8.33 12.35 9.89
C GLU A 175 -6.85 12.47 9.53
N LEU A 176 -6.55 13.02 8.35
CA LEU A 176 -5.18 13.31 7.94
C LEU A 176 -4.98 14.80 7.72
N ASN A 177 -3.83 15.31 8.15
CA ASN A 177 -3.35 16.65 7.82
C ASN A 177 -2.88 16.69 6.36
N ILE A 178 -3.82 16.52 5.42
CA ILE A 178 -3.54 16.53 3.99
C ILE A 178 -3.26 17.98 3.56
N SER A 179 -2.00 18.25 3.19
CA SER A 179 -1.63 19.51 2.53
C SER A 179 -2.36 19.64 1.19
N GLN A 180 -3.03 20.78 0.96
CA GLN A 180 -3.91 21.01 -0.20
C GLN A 180 -3.24 20.87 -1.58
N SER A 181 -1.91 20.82 -1.65
CA SER A 181 -1.11 20.81 -2.89
C SER A 181 -1.03 19.45 -3.61
N GLN A 182 -1.60 18.37 -3.06
CA GLN A 182 -1.43 17.00 -3.59
C GLN A 182 -2.72 16.32 -4.08
N LEU A 183 -3.78 17.08 -4.35
CA LEU A 183 -5.02 16.52 -4.90
C LEU A 183 -4.88 16.25 -6.41
N PRO A 184 -5.19 15.04 -6.91
CA PRO A 184 -5.50 14.85 -8.33
C PRO A 184 -6.74 15.68 -8.67
N ALA A 185 -6.70 16.41 -9.79
CA ALA A 185 -7.85 17.18 -10.26
C ALA A 185 -9.06 16.25 -10.50
N PRO A 186 -10.30 16.68 -10.16
CA PRO A 186 -11.49 15.92 -10.53
C PRO A 186 -11.56 15.79 -12.05
N SER A 187 -11.67 14.57 -12.55
CA SER A 187 -12.01 14.32 -13.95
C SER A 187 -13.41 14.86 -14.23
N GLN A 188 -13.50 15.91 -15.06
CA GLN A 188 -14.78 16.44 -15.50
C GLN A 188 -15.51 15.38 -16.35
N PRO A 189 -16.82 15.14 -16.11
CA PRO A 189 -17.61 14.36 -17.04
C PRO A 189 -17.68 15.08 -18.39
N GLY A 190 -17.27 14.39 -19.46
CA GLY A 190 -17.29 14.91 -20.82
C GLY A 190 -18.71 15.29 -21.28
N PRO A 191 -18.85 16.19 -22.26
CA PRO A 191 -20.14 16.73 -22.64
C PRO A 191 -21.05 15.66 -23.23
N SER A 192 -22.24 15.52 -22.65
CA SER A 192 -23.34 14.71 -23.19
C SER A 192 -23.85 15.30 -24.49
N ASN A 193 -23.74 14.53 -25.57
CA ASN A 193 -24.14 14.92 -26.91
C ASN A 193 -25.67 14.73 -27.07
N GLU A 194 -26.47 15.72 -26.65
CA GLU A 194 -27.90 15.78 -26.98
C GLU A 194 -28.08 16.22 -28.44
N LYS A 195 -28.30 15.24 -29.34
CA LYS A 195 -28.82 15.53 -30.69
C LYS A 195 -30.34 15.70 -30.62
N ALA A 196 -30.79 16.94 -30.53
CA ALA A 196 -32.19 17.32 -30.73
C ALA A 196 -32.59 17.14 -32.21
N SER A 197 -33.43 16.15 -32.50
CA SER A 197 -34.06 15.95 -33.81
C SER A 197 -35.26 16.90 -33.95
N ARG A 198 -35.11 17.99 -34.71
CA ARG A 198 -36.22 18.84 -35.17
C ARG A 198 -36.58 18.46 -36.61
N TYR A 199 -37.63 17.65 -36.78
CA TYR A 199 -38.35 17.59 -38.06
C TYR A 199 -39.54 18.55 -38.03
N GLY A 200 -39.58 19.40 -39.05
CA GLY A 200 -40.42 20.57 -39.16
C GLY A 200 -41.90 20.31 -39.46
N ARG A 201 -42.71 21.31 -39.09
CA ARG A 201 -44.11 21.47 -39.50
C ARG A 201 -44.13 22.27 -40.82
N PRO A 202 -44.90 21.88 -41.86
CA PRO A 202 -45.13 22.75 -42.99
C PRO A 202 -46.18 23.83 -42.65
N ARG A 203 -46.00 25.02 -43.23
CA ARG A 203 -46.99 26.11 -43.25
C ARG A 203 -47.68 26.14 -44.61
N ARG A 204 -49.01 26.32 -44.54
CA ARG A 204 -50.03 26.50 -45.59
C ARG A 204 -50.51 25.24 -46.30
#